data_AF-A0A9X8QGY0-F1
#
_entry.id   AF-A0A9X8QGY0-F1
#
_cell.length_a   1.000
_cell.length_b   1.000
_cell.length_c   1.000
_cell.angle_alpha   90.00
_cell.angle_beta   90.00
_cell.angle_gamma   90.00
#
_symmetry.space_group_name_H-M   'P 1'
#
loop_
_entity.id
_entity.type
_entity.pdbx_description
1 polymer ?
#
loop_
_entity_poly.entity_id
_entity_poly.type
_entity_poly.pdbx_seq_one_letter_code
_entity_poly.pdbx_strand_id
1 'polypeptide(L)'
;MKNKFMRMIMLMVIMALSVTALAACGNNRNPEEVATAYFEDAKEGNVKDFGELFTPEAKKIVAFVGGNAELIKSVSKDLKSYKIRKVEEKNEIATVTVDAVYKGDPKKVIVIGLEKTDDGWKISKS
;
A
#
# COMPACT_ATOMS: atom_id res chain seq x y z
N MET A 1 14.24 -19.30 28.20
CA MET A 1 14.46 -18.15 27.30
C MET A 1 14.67 -18.55 25.83
N LYS A 2 15.37 -19.66 25.53
CA LYS A 2 15.56 -20.17 24.15
C LYS A 2 14.28 -20.23 23.31
N ASN A 3 13.19 -20.77 23.86
CA ASN A 3 11.97 -21.03 23.10
C ASN A 3 11.17 -19.74 22.76
N LYS A 4 11.25 -18.70 23.60
CA LYS A 4 10.60 -17.40 23.34
C LYS A 4 11.36 -16.62 22.27
N PHE A 5 12.68 -16.67 22.29
CA PHE A 5 13.53 -16.01 21.29
C PHE A 5 13.44 -16.70 19.92
N MET A 6 13.47 -18.04 19.89
CA MET A 6 13.23 -18.82 18.66
C MET A 6 11.84 -18.57 18.08
N ARG A 7 10.81 -18.45 18.93
CA ARG A 7 9.44 -18.14 18.49
C ARG A 7 9.31 -16.71 17.96
N MET A 8 10.03 -15.75 18.55
CA MET A 8 10.06 -14.37 18.06
C MET A 8 10.79 -14.27 16.72
N ILE A 9 11.93 -14.96 16.56
CA ILE A 9 12.65 -15.05 15.28
C ILE A 9 11.79 -15.76 14.23
N MET A 10 11.13 -16.87 14.58
CA MET A 10 10.24 -17.59 13.66
C MET A 10 9.06 -16.71 13.21
N LEU A 11 8.47 -15.93 14.11
CA LEU A 11 7.42 -14.96 13.76
C LEU A 11 7.92 -13.83 12.86
N MET A 12 9.14 -13.32 13.09
CA MET A 12 9.76 -12.33 12.20
C MET A 12 10.06 -12.91 10.81
N VAL A 13 10.55 -14.15 10.75
CA VAL A 13 10.83 -14.86 9.49
C VAL A 13 9.55 -15.17 8.73
N ILE A 14 8.46 -15.55 9.42
CA ILE A 14 7.14 -15.73 8.80
C ILE A 14 6.60 -14.42 8.26
N MET A 15 6.71 -13.31 9.00
CA MET A 15 6.33 -11.98 8.51
C MET A 15 7.15 -11.58 7.27
N ALA A 16 8.47 -11.77 7.30
CA ALA A 16 9.35 -11.45 6.17
C ALA A 16 9.07 -12.34 4.93
N LEU A 17 8.78 -13.62 5.12
CA LEU A 17 8.44 -14.55 4.03
C LEU A 17 7.06 -14.25 3.44
N SER A 18 6.08 -13.80 4.24
CA SER A 18 4.79 -13.33 3.71
C SER A 18 4.96 -12.08 2.84
N VAL A 19 5.89 -11.17 3.16
CA VAL A 19 6.17 -9.98 2.34
C VAL A 19 6.78 -10.36 0.99
N THR A 20 7.63 -11.39 0.92
CA THR A 20 8.23 -11.83 -0.36
C THR A 20 7.25 -12.52 -1.32
N ALA A 21 6.12 -13.03 -0.83
CA ALA A 21 5.10 -13.63 -1.69
C ALA A 21 4.21 -12.57 -2.40
N LEU A 22 4.15 -11.33 -1.91
CA LEU A 22 3.32 -10.27 -2.50
C LEU A 22 3.83 -9.78 -3.87
N ALA A 23 5.12 -9.95 -4.17
CA ALA A 23 5.70 -9.54 -5.46
C ALA A 23 5.33 -10.48 -6.62
N ALA A 24 4.96 -11.74 -6.33
CA ALA A 24 4.63 -12.75 -7.34
C ALA A 24 3.12 -12.89 -7.63
N CYS A 25 2.25 -12.23 -6.87
CA CYS A 25 0.79 -12.29 -7.00
C CYS A 25 0.19 -10.90 -7.33
N GLY A 26 0.73 -10.20 -8.34
CA GLY A 26 0.25 -8.86 -8.72
C GLY A 26 -1.23 -8.81 -9.13
N ASN A 27 -1.80 -9.92 -9.63
CA ASN A 27 -3.15 -9.95 -10.20
C ASN A 27 -4.27 -10.35 -9.23
N ASN A 28 -3.96 -10.69 -7.96
CA ASN A 28 -4.94 -11.25 -7.02
C ASN A 28 -4.95 -10.55 -5.65
N ARG A 29 -4.32 -9.37 -5.55
CA ARG A 29 -4.28 -8.61 -4.31
C ARG A 29 -5.69 -8.21 -3.89
N ASN A 30 -6.02 -8.44 -2.63
CA ASN A 30 -7.22 -7.87 -2.02
C ASN A 30 -7.02 -6.36 -1.75
N PRO A 31 -8.08 -5.59 -1.43
CA PRO A 31 -7.95 -4.15 -1.24
C PRO A 31 -6.94 -3.74 -0.16
N GLU A 32 -6.82 -4.51 0.92
CA GLU A 32 -5.86 -4.29 2.00
C GLU A 32 -4.41 -4.43 1.52
N GLU A 33 -4.14 -5.45 0.70
CA GLU A 33 -2.83 -5.71 0.12
C GLU A 33 -2.42 -4.64 -0.89
N VAL A 34 -3.37 -4.12 -1.69
CA VAL A 34 -3.10 -2.99 -2.62
C VAL A 34 -2.77 -1.72 -1.83
N ALA A 35 -3.51 -1.41 -0.76
CA ALA A 35 -3.21 -0.27 0.09
C ALA A 35 -1.87 -0.43 0.82
N THR A 36 -1.53 -1.63 1.26
CA THR A 36 -0.21 -1.95 1.83
C THR A 36 0.90 -1.69 0.81
N ALA A 37 0.76 -2.22 -0.41
CA ALA A 37 1.72 -2.02 -1.49
C ALA A 37 1.92 -0.53 -1.82
N TYR A 38 0.87 0.29 -1.79
CA TYR A 38 0.98 1.74 -2.01
C TYR A 38 1.99 2.42 -1.07
N PHE A 39 1.97 2.07 0.22
CA PHE A 39 2.91 2.66 1.18
C PHE A 39 4.29 2.01 1.13
N GLU A 40 4.38 0.69 0.94
CA GLU A 40 5.69 0.01 0.87
C GLU A 40 6.44 0.35 -0.42
N ASP A 41 5.79 0.30 -1.58
CA ASP A 41 6.41 0.67 -2.85
C ASP A 41 6.86 2.15 -2.84
N ALA A 42 6.10 3.04 -2.18
CA ALA A 42 6.51 4.43 -1.99
C ALA A 42 7.71 4.59 -1.06
N LYS A 43 7.83 3.79 0.00
CA LYS A 43 9.01 3.80 0.88
C LYS A 43 10.25 3.26 0.18
N GLU A 44 10.09 2.19 -0.59
CA GLU A 44 11.16 1.54 -1.33
C GLU A 44 11.56 2.33 -2.59
N GLY A 45 10.74 3.27 -3.03
CA GLY A 45 10.97 4.05 -4.24
C GLY A 45 10.72 3.24 -5.51
N ASN A 46 9.87 2.22 -5.46
CA ASN A 46 9.58 1.33 -6.57
C ASN A 46 8.59 1.98 -7.56
N VAL A 47 9.10 2.90 -8.39
CA VAL A 47 8.31 3.72 -9.33
C VAL A 47 7.44 2.90 -10.28
N LYS A 48 7.94 1.73 -10.72
CA LYS A 48 7.24 0.87 -11.67
C LYS A 48 6.05 0.18 -10.99
N ASP A 49 6.31 -0.56 -9.91
CA ASP A 49 5.27 -1.36 -9.26
C ASP A 49 4.23 -0.47 -8.58
N PHE A 50 4.67 0.67 -8.01
CA PHE A 50 3.78 1.71 -7.50
C PHE A 50 2.81 2.21 -8.57
N GLY A 51 3.32 2.46 -9.78
CA GLY A 51 2.50 2.87 -10.91
C GLY A 51 1.44 1.84 -11.28
N GLU A 52 1.77 0.55 -11.20
CA GLU A 52 0.85 -0.54 -11.53
C GLU A 52 -0.27 -0.75 -10.52
N LEU A 53 -0.23 -0.07 -9.37
CA LEU A 53 -1.34 -0.07 -8.41
C LEU A 53 -2.55 0.73 -8.91
N PHE A 54 -2.38 1.64 -9.86
CA PHE A 54 -3.43 2.59 -10.27
C PHE A 54 -4.24 2.12 -11.47
N THR A 55 -5.51 2.52 -11.52
CA THR A 55 -6.34 2.42 -12.74
C THR A 55 -5.74 3.28 -13.86
N PRO A 56 -6.03 2.98 -15.15
CA PRO A 56 -5.59 3.82 -16.26
C PRO A 56 -6.00 5.29 -16.11
N GLU A 57 -7.19 5.54 -15.57
CA GLU A 57 -7.73 6.88 -15.30
C GLU A 57 -6.93 7.59 -14.22
N ALA A 58 -6.64 6.91 -13.11
CA ALA A 58 -5.82 7.46 -12.04
C ALA A 58 -4.37 7.70 -12.50
N LYS A 59 -3.79 6.82 -13.33
CA LYS A 59 -2.45 7.02 -13.93
C LYS A 59 -2.36 8.35 -14.70
N LYS A 60 -3.43 8.78 -15.38
CA LYS A 60 -3.48 10.08 -16.08
C LYS A 60 -3.39 11.26 -15.11
N ILE A 61 -4.09 11.18 -13.97
CA ILE A 61 -4.05 12.21 -12.92
C ILE A 61 -2.65 12.25 -12.27
N VAL A 62 -2.08 11.07 -11.96
CA VAL A 62 -0.73 10.96 -11.40
C VAL A 62 0.29 11.59 -12.34
N ALA A 63 0.19 11.35 -13.65
CA ALA A 63 1.06 11.98 -14.64
C ALA A 63 0.95 13.51 -14.63
N PHE A 64 -0.26 14.06 -14.46
CA PHE A 64 -0.48 15.51 -14.39
C PHE A 64 0.19 16.17 -13.18
N VAL A 65 0.24 15.49 -12.03
CA VAL A 65 0.83 16.03 -10.78
C VAL A 65 2.35 15.79 -10.66
N GLY A 66 3.03 15.43 -11.74
CA GLY A 66 4.48 15.20 -11.77
C GLY A 66 4.90 13.72 -11.83
N GLY A 67 3.94 12.80 -11.97
CA GLY A 67 4.17 11.38 -12.16
C GLY A 67 4.44 10.59 -10.88
N ASN A 68 4.62 9.27 -11.05
CA ASN A 68 4.79 8.32 -9.95
C ASN A 68 5.95 8.70 -9.02
N ALA A 69 7.07 9.20 -9.57
CA ALA A 69 8.23 9.57 -8.75
C ALA A 69 7.94 10.75 -7.81
N GLU A 70 7.15 11.73 -8.24
CA GLU A 70 6.79 12.86 -7.40
C GLU A 70 5.73 12.47 -6.36
N LEU A 71 4.76 11.64 -6.77
CA LEU A 71 3.77 11.11 -5.84
C LEU A 71 4.42 10.23 -4.77
N ILE A 72 5.36 9.35 -5.13
CA ILE A 72 6.13 8.53 -4.19
C ILE A 72 6.81 9.41 -3.14
N LYS A 73 7.50 10.47 -3.56
CA LYS A 73 8.13 11.41 -2.62
C LYS A 73 7.08 12.01 -1.69
N SER A 74 5.94 12.44 -2.20
CA SER A 74 4.86 13.00 -1.37
C SER A 74 4.35 12.01 -0.32
N VAL A 75 4.16 10.74 -0.72
CA VAL A 75 3.63 9.68 0.14
C VAL A 75 4.63 9.26 1.21
N SER A 76 5.91 9.05 0.84
CA SER A 76 6.92 8.50 1.74
C SER A 76 7.70 9.56 2.52
N LYS A 77 7.70 10.82 2.06
CA LYS A 77 8.38 11.91 2.76
C LYS A 77 7.85 12.00 4.18
N ASP A 78 8.77 11.87 5.12
CA ASP A 78 8.52 11.97 6.55
C ASP A 78 7.54 10.91 7.11
N LEU A 79 7.11 9.92 6.32
CA LEU A 79 6.24 8.85 6.78
C LEU A 79 6.97 7.96 7.80
N LYS A 80 6.49 7.92 9.05
CA LYS A 80 7.06 7.10 10.11
C LYS A 80 6.42 5.73 10.19
N SER A 81 5.10 5.70 10.15
CA SER A 81 4.31 4.47 10.21
C SER A 81 2.94 4.70 9.60
N TYR A 82 2.30 3.60 9.23
CA TYR A 82 0.89 3.60 8.87
C TYR A 82 0.22 2.35 9.46
N LYS A 83 -1.10 2.40 9.59
CA LYS A 83 -1.91 1.25 9.99
C LYS A 83 -3.22 1.27 9.23
N ILE A 84 -3.57 0.15 8.62
CA ILE A 84 -4.90 0.00 8.02
C ILE A 84 -5.93 -0.07 9.15
N ARG A 85 -6.90 0.84 9.11
CA ARG A 85 -7.94 1.00 10.13
C ARG A 85 -9.18 0.20 9.78
N LYS A 86 -9.61 0.27 8.51
CA LYS A 86 -10.86 -0.32 8.04
C LYS A 86 -10.78 -0.56 6.54
N VAL A 87 -11.31 -1.68 6.10
CA VAL A 87 -11.56 -2.01 4.69
C VAL A 87 -13.06 -2.18 4.51
N GLU A 88 -13.62 -1.48 3.54
CA GLU A 88 -15.02 -1.58 3.16
C GLU A 88 -15.10 -1.97 1.69
N GLU A 89 -15.53 -3.19 1.42
CA GLU A 89 -15.73 -3.72 0.07
C GLU A 89 -17.23 -3.78 -0.23
N LYS A 90 -17.63 -3.23 -1.38
CA LYS A 90 -19.00 -3.28 -1.88
C LYS A 90 -18.97 -3.46 -3.40
N ASN A 91 -19.29 -4.66 -3.85
CA ASN A 91 -19.25 -5.05 -5.26
C ASN A 91 -17.84 -4.84 -5.85
N GLU A 92 -17.73 -4.01 -6.87
CA GLU A 92 -16.48 -3.71 -7.57
C GLU A 92 -15.78 -2.46 -7.04
N ILE A 93 -16.23 -1.93 -5.90
CA ILE A 93 -15.62 -0.78 -5.23
C ILE A 93 -15.15 -1.18 -3.84
N ALA A 94 -13.97 -0.72 -3.46
CA ALA A 94 -13.49 -0.82 -2.10
C ALA A 94 -12.95 0.53 -1.59
N THR A 95 -12.98 0.70 -0.29
CA THR A 95 -12.39 1.85 0.40
C THR A 95 -11.54 1.36 1.55
N VAL A 96 -10.28 1.78 1.57
CA VAL A 96 -9.34 1.46 2.64
C VAL A 96 -9.02 2.74 3.41
N THR A 97 -9.37 2.75 4.69
CA THR A 97 -9.03 3.85 5.60
C THR A 97 -7.70 3.53 6.28
N VAL A 98 -6.73 4.43 6.14
CA VAL A 98 -5.38 4.27 6.69
C VAL A 98 -5.06 5.39 7.65
N ASP A 99 -4.54 5.00 8.79
CA ASP A 99 -4.00 5.87 9.81
C ASP A 99 -2.49 6.06 9.57
N ALA A 100 -2.07 7.18 8.99
CA ALA A 100 -0.67 7.48 8.69
C ALA A 100 -0.08 8.48 9.70
N VAL A 101 1.17 8.26 10.11
CA VAL A 101 1.90 9.13 11.04
C VAL A 101 3.14 9.68 10.33
N TYR A 102 3.20 11.00 10.20
CA TYR A 102 4.31 11.72 9.59
C TYR A 102 5.19 12.39 10.66
N LYS A 103 6.43 12.73 10.32
CA LYS A 103 7.35 13.40 11.23
C LYS A 103 6.83 14.79 11.57
N GLY A 104 6.65 15.05 12.87
CA GLY A 104 6.22 16.35 13.38
C GLY A 104 4.71 16.59 13.32
N ASP A 105 3.96 15.71 12.64
CA ASP A 105 2.52 15.81 12.50
C ASP A 105 1.78 14.79 13.38
N PRO A 106 0.57 15.14 13.86
CA PRO A 106 -0.33 14.16 14.41
C PRO A 106 -0.77 13.17 13.32
N LYS A 107 -1.35 12.06 13.77
CA LYS A 107 -1.97 11.02 12.94
C LYS A 107 -2.93 11.63 11.89
N LYS A 108 -2.67 11.38 10.61
CA LYS A 108 -3.53 11.73 9.47
C LYS A 108 -4.33 10.51 9.03
N VAL A 109 -5.60 10.73 8.69
CA VAL A 109 -6.46 9.69 8.12
C VAL A 109 -6.45 9.85 6.60
N ILE A 110 -5.98 8.84 5.89
CA ILE A 110 -5.94 8.74 4.44
C ILE A 110 -7.04 7.76 4.02
N VAL A 111 -7.73 8.06 2.92
CA VAL A 111 -8.80 7.21 2.39
C VAL A 111 -8.44 6.85 0.94
N ILE A 112 -8.12 5.58 0.73
CA ILE A 112 -7.76 5.05 -0.59
C ILE A 112 -9.01 4.39 -1.18
N GLY A 113 -9.45 4.86 -2.34
CA GLY A 113 -10.51 4.27 -3.13
C GLY A 113 -9.96 3.32 -4.16
N LEU A 114 -10.55 2.13 -4.26
CA LEU A 114 -10.17 1.10 -5.20
C LEU A 114 -11.37 0.66 -6.04
N GLU A 115 -11.07 0.25 -7.25
CA GLU A 115 -11.98 -0.36 -8.21
C GLU A 115 -11.45 -1.75 -8.60
N LYS A 116 -12.37 -2.70 -8.77
CA LYS A 116 -12.05 -4.03 -9.27
C LYS A 116 -11.98 -3.97 -10.79
N THR A 117 -10.85 -4.40 -11.34
CA THR A 117 -10.58 -4.47 -12.77
C THR A 117 -10.33 -5.92 -13.18
N ASP A 118 -10.16 -6.18 -14.48
CA ASP A 118 -9.75 -7.50 -14.98
C ASP A 118 -8.37 -7.94 -14.43
N ASP A 119 -7.53 -6.97 -14.06
CA ASP A 119 -6.20 -7.17 -13.44
C ASP A 119 -6.25 -7.22 -11.90
N GLY A 120 -7.46 -7.30 -11.32
CA GLY A 120 -7.68 -7.26 -9.87
C GLY A 120 -7.96 -5.86 -9.33
N TRP A 121 -7.82 -5.68 -8.03
CA TRP A 121 -8.08 -4.39 -7.36
C TRP A 121 -7.01 -3.35 -7.71
N LYS A 122 -7.43 -2.15 -8.10
CA LYS A 122 -6.57 -1.02 -8.46
C LYS A 122 -7.04 0.26 -7.78
N ILE A 123 -6.12 1.15 -7.46
CA ILE A 123 -6.38 2.47 -6.86
C ILE A 123 -6.99 3.38 -7.93
N SER A 124 -8.20 3.87 -7.66
CA SER A 124 -8.85 4.90 -8.49
C SER A 124 -8.72 6.30 -7.90
N LYS A 125 -8.50 6.41 -6.58
CA LYS A 125 -8.23 7.68 -5.87
C LYS A 125 -7.47 7.45 -4.56
N SER A 126 -6.59 8.36 -4.18
CA SER A 126 -5.79 8.29 -2.95
C SER A 126 -5.37 9.66 -2.46
#